data_AF-A0A4U0UIN4-F1
#
_entry.id   AF-A0A4U0UIN4-F1
#
_cell.length_a   1.000
_cell.length_b   1.000
_cell.length_c   1.000
_cell.angle_alpha   90.00
_cell.angle_beta   90.00
_cell.angle_gamma   90.00
#
_symmetry.space_group_name_H-M   'P 1'
#
loop_
_entity.id
_entity.type
_entity.pdbx_description
1 polymer ?
#
loop_
_entity_poly.entity_id
_entity_poly.type
_entity_poly.pdbx_seq_one_letter_code
_entity_poly.pdbx_strand_id
1 'polypeptide(L)'
;MSVLKDNGITDYRHQARKVTIEDFREYDYVLGMDEDNVEDLRDLVKRAAKKGALSGDEAGRIHMYGEFGGKTKGEEIGDPYYGGRDGFEVAYEQVTRFGKALLRHIEVEAAKELGSSVP
;
A
#
# COMPACT_ATOMS: atom_id res chain seq x y z
N MET A 1 -7.86 16.24 -6.39
CA MET A 1 -9.20 16.09 -5.78
C MET A 1 -10.34 15.97 -6.79
N SER A 2 -10.25 16.60 -7.96
CA SER A 2 -11.27 16.44 -9.02
C SER A 2 -11.49 14.98 -9.42
N VAL A 3 -10.42 14.22 -9.64
CA VAL A 3 -10.51 12.80 -10.04
C VAL A 3 -11.28 11.94 -9.03
N LEU A 4 -11.08 12.15 -7.72
CA LEU A 4 -11.85 11.46 -6.69
C LEU A 4 -13.34 11.82 -6.76
N LYS A 5 -13.65 13.11 -6.89
CA LYS A 5 -15.03 13.61 -7.00
C LYS A 5 -15.74 13.07 -8.24
N ASP A 6 -15.06 13.06 -9.39
CA ASP A 6 -15.59 12.57 -10.66
C ASP A 6 -15.88 11.06 -10.60
N ASN A 7 -15.22 10.35 -9.68
CA ASN A 7 -15.46 8.93 -9.37
C ASN A 7 -16.37 8.70 -8.16
N GLY A 8 -17.10 9.73 -7.70
CA GLY A 8 -18.09 9.62 -6.62
C GLY A 8 -17.49 9.55 -5.21
N ILE A 9 -16.17 9.61 -5.06
CA ILE A 9 -15.50 9.63 -3.75
C ILE A 9 -15.48 11.06 -3.26
N THR A 10 -16.46 11.39 -2.41
CA THR A 10 -16.71 12.77 -1.94
C THR A 10 -16.66 12.91 -0.43
N ASP A 11 -16.82 11.82 0.31
CA ASP A 11 -16.70 11.77 1.76
C ASP A 11 -15.38 11.11 2.16
N TYR A 12 -14.36 11.93 2.39
CA TYR A 12 -13.07 11.49 2.88
C TYR A 12 -12.44 12.58 3.76
N ARG A 13 -11.69 12.14 4.76
CA ARG A 13 -10.84 13.01 5.57
C ARG A 13 -9.46 12.40 5.64
N HIS A 14 -8.49 13.08 5.05
CA HIS A 14 -7.10 12.63 5.00
C HIS A 14 -6.15 13.81 5.16
N GLN A 15 -4.96 13.54 5.69
CA GLN A 15 -3.89 14.52 5.84
C GLN A 15 -2.57 13.80 5.62
N ALA A 16 -1.65 14.43 4.88
CA ALA A 16 -0.31 13.91 4.72
C ALA A 16 0.40 13.86 6.08
N ARG A 17 1.05 12.73 6.38
CA ARG A 17 1.93 12.55 7.54
C ARG A 17 3.16 11.76 7.14
N LYS A 18 4.22 11.87 7.93
CA LYS A 18 5.39 11.00 7.78
C LYS A 18 5.09 9.62 8.37
N VAL A 19 5.70 8.60 7.77
CA VAL A 19 5.75 7.25 8.34
C VAL A 19 6.67 7.26 9.56
N THR A 20 6.28 6.51 10.57
CA THR A 20 6.91 6.38 11.89
C THR A 20 7.20 4.91 12.18
N ILE A 21 8.00 4.62 13.20
CA ILE A 21 8.33 3.23 13.57
C ILE A 21 7.09 2.50 14.12
N GLU A 22 6.16 3.23 14.72
CA GLU A 22 4.91 2.73 15.27
C GLU A 22 4.00 2.13 14.19
N ASP A 23 4.05 2.68 12.97
CA ASP A 23 3.26 2.16 11.84
C ASP A 23 3.57 0.70 11.54
N PHE A 24 4.84 0.29 11.63
CA PHE A 24 5.25 -1.08 11.39
C PHE A 24 4.82 -2.06 12.49
N ARG A 25 4.42 -1.55 13.65
CA ARG A 25 3.85 -2.34 14.74
C ARG A 25 2.34 -2.44 14.62
N GLU A 26 1.69 -1.35 14.21
CA GLU A 26 0.25 -1.20 14.15
C GLU A 26 -0.37 -1.89 12.93
N TYR A 27 0.23 -1.77 11.76
CA TYR A 27 -0.36 -2.25 10.51
C TYR A 27 0.25 -3.58 10.06
N ASP A 28 -0.58 -4.49 9.57
CA ASP A 28 -0.15 -5.77 9.00
C ASP A 28 0.38 -5.62 7.56
N TYR A 29 -0.11 -4.61 6.84
CA TYR A 29 0.31 -4.28 5.48
C TYR A 29 0.73 -2.81 5.40
N VAL A 30 1.98 -2.58 5.03
CA VAL A 30 2.53 -1.26 4.71
C VAL A 30 2.85 -1.24 3.22
N LEU A 31 2.11 -0.44 2.46
CA LEU A 31 2.11 -0.50 0.99
C LEU A 31 2.91 0.67 0.42
N GLY A 32 4.00 0.36 -0.29
CA GLY A 32 4.73 1.33 -1.12
C GLY A 32 4.10 1.45 -2.50
N MET A 33 4.11 2.66 -3.05
CA MET A 33 3.50 2.96 -4.37
C MET A 33 4.46 2.64 -5.53
N ASP A 34 5.76 2.71 -5.28
CA ASP A 34 6.86 2.43 -6.19
C ASP A 34 8.03 1.75 -5.43
N GLU A 35 9.06 1.31 -6.16
CA GLU A 35 10.22 0.63 -5.58
C GLU A 35 10.98 1.51 -4.58
N ASP A 36 11.13 2.81 -4.87
CA ASP A 36 11.82 3.77 -4.00
C ASP A 36 11.12 3.88 -2.63
N ASN A 37 9.79 3.93 -2.60
CA ASN A 37 9.00 3.94 -1.37
C ASN A 37 9.24 2.68 -0.55
N VAL A 38 9.26 1.50 -1.19
CA VAL A 38 9.50 0.23 -0.48
C VAL A 38 10.93 0.14 0.04
N GLU A 39 11.92 0.62 -0.72
CA GLU A 39 13.31 0.67 -0.26
C GLU A 39 13.43 1.59 0.96
N ASP A 40 12.87 2.80 0.92
CA ASP A 40 12.88 3.76 2.02
C ASP A 40 12.23 3.21 3.30
N LEU A 41 11.09 2.51 3.15
CA LEU A 41 10.40 1.86 4.25
C LEU A 41 11.24 0.73 4.87
N ARG A 42 11.87 -0.12 4.04
CA ARG A 42 12.76 -1.21 4.50
C ARG A 42 13.99 -0.65 5.20
N ASP A 43 14.55 0.43 4.69
CA ASP A 43 15.70 1.10 5.31
C ASP A 43 15.34 1.78 6.64
N LEU A 44 14.11 2.28 6.78
CA LEU A 44 13.60 2.75 8.07
C LEU A 44 13.52 1.61 9.08
N VAL A 45 12.94 0.46 8.71
CA VAL A 45 12.89 -0.73 9.58
C VAL A 45 14.30 -1.19 9.96
N LYS A 46 15.21 -1.30 8.98
CA LYS A 46 16.61 -1.71 9.21
C LYS A 46 17.33 -0.79 10.19
N ARG A 47 17.15 0.53 10.06
CA ARG A 47 17.74 1.51 10.99
C ARG A 47 17.13 1.43 12.39
N ALA A 48 15.83 1.19 12.50
CA ALA A 48 15.15 1.00 13.77
C ALA A 48 15.60 -0.30 14.46
N ALA A 49 15.73 -1.39 13.72
CA ALA A 49 16.23 -2.68 14.23
C ALA A 49 17.66 -2.58 14.77
N LYS A 50 18.55 -1.88 14.04
CA LYS A 50 19.93 -1.59 14.52
C LYS A 50 19.97 -0.83 15.85
N LYS A 51 18.91 -0.07 16.16
CA LYS A 51 18.78 0.69 17.41
C LYS A 51 17.98 -0.06 18.48
N GLY A 52 17.58 -1.31 18.24
CA GLY A 52 16.75 -2.10 19.14
C GLY A 52 15.30 -1.63 19.23
N ALA A 53 14.86 -0.75 18.34
CA ALA A 53 13.51 -0.18 18.34
C ALA A 53 12.48 -1.04 17.59
N LEU A 54 12.92 -2.00 16.78
CA LEU A 54 12.14 -3.02 16.06
C LEU A 54 12.94 -4.34 16.05
N SER A 55 12.31 -5.50 15.79
CA SER A 55 13.07 -6.75 15.63
C SER A 55 13.70 -6.87 14.23
N GLY A 56 13.10 -6.23 13.24
CA GLY A 56 13.45 -6.33 11.82
C GLY A 56 12.49 -7.24 11.06
N ASP A 57 11.76 -8.12 11.74
CA ASP A 57 10.74 -8.99 11.13
C ASP A 57 9.58 -8.18 10.55
N GLU A 58 9.36 -6.96 11.07
CA GLU A 58 8.36 -6.03 10.56
C GLU A 58 8.60 -5.63 9.09
N ALA A 59 9.81 -5.85 8.56
CA ALA A 59 10.07 -5.69 7.13
C ALA A 59 9.23 -6.63 6.25
N GLY A 60 8.77 -7.76 6.80
CA GLY A 60 7.86 -8.69 6.13
C GLY A 60 6.44 -8.14 5.91
N ARG A 61 6.09 -7.01 6.54
CA ARG A 61 4.81 -6.30 6.37
C ARG A 61 4.85 -5.31 5.20
N ILE A 62 6.01 -5.08 4.60
CA ILE A 62 6.21 -4.09 3.54
C ILE A 62 6.04 -4.76 2.18
N HIS A 63 5.08 -4.27 1.40
CA HIS A 63 4.74 -4.80 0.09
C HIS A 63 4.65 -3.69 -0.96
N MET A 64 4.96 -4.01 -2.21
CA MET A 64 4.58 -3.14 -3.33
C MET A 64 3.07 -3.20 -3.52
N TYR A 65 2.39 -2.06 -3.65
CA TYR A 65 0.95 -2.11 -3.85
C TYR A 65 0.57 -2.82 -5.16
N GLY A 66 1.40 -2.65 -6.20
CA GLY A 66 1.28 -3.33 -7.48
C GLY A 66 1.47 -4.85 -7.44
N GLU A 67 1.97 -5.45 -6.35
CA GLU A 67 2.03 -6.91 -6.21
C GLU A 67 0.64 -7.57 -6.22
N PHE A 68 -0.38 -6.86 -5.72
CA PHE A 68 -1.69 -7.46 -5.53
C PHE A 68 -2.54 -7.45 -6.81
N GLY A 69 -2.39 -6.46 -7.68
CA GLY A 69 -3.26 -6.29 -8.85
C GLY A 69 -2.58 -5.66 -10.07
N GLY A 70 -1.26 -5.63 -10.09
CA GLY A 70 -0.47 -5.14 -11.20
C GLY A 70 -0.66 -5.97 -12.47
N LYS A 71 -0.61 -5.32 -13.63
CA LYS A 71 -0.51 -6.00 -14.94
C LYS A 71 0.82 -6.75 -15.05
N THR A 72 1.85 -6.21 -14.42
CA THR A 72 3.12 -6.84 -14.15
C THR A 72 3.27 -7.02 -12.64
N LYS A 73 4.11 -7.98 -12.22
CA LYS A 73 4.45 -8.12 -10.80
C LYS A 73 5.15 -6.85 -10.33
N GLY A 74 4.57 -6.16 -9.34
CA GLY A 74 5.13 -4.92 -8.81
C GLY A 74 4.94 -3.71 -9.74
N GLU A 75 3.81 -3.63 -10.47
CA GLU A 75 3.48 -2.42 -11.25
C GLU A 75 3.49 -1.17 -10.35
N GLU A 76 4.34 -0.20 -10.68
CA GLU A 76 4.47 1.04 -9.93
C GLU A 76 3.33 2.02 -10.23
N ILE A 77 2.93 2.77 -9.20
CA ILE A 77 2.07 3.93 -9.34
C ILE A 77 2.99 5.15 -9.42
N GLY A 78 3.24 5.58 -10.66
CA GLY A 78 4.06 6.77 -10.90
C GLY A 78 3.46 8.02 -10.26
N ASP A 79 4.32 8.94 -9.85
CA ASP A 79 3.90 10.19 -9.21
C ASP A 79 2.98 11.01 -10.16
N PRO A 80 1.69 11.18 -9.80
CA PRO A 80 0.72 11.84 -10.67
C PRO A 80 0.94 13.36 -10.78
N TYR A 81 1.75 13.98 -9.91
CA TYR A 81 1.99 15.43 -9.93
C TYR A 81 2.71 15.88 -11.20
N TYR A 82 3.47 15.01 -11.86
CA TYR A 82 4.15 15.32 -13.13
C TYR A 82 3.27 15.14 -14.38
N GLY A 83 2.17 14.37 -14.27
CA GLY A 83 1.27 14.07 -15.38
C GLY A 83 0.03 14.96 -15.45
N GLY A 84 -0.14 15.92 -14.53
CA GLY A 84 -1.36 16.71 -14.44
C GLY A 84 -2.59 15.82 -14.22
N ARG A 85 -3.74 16.19 -14.79
CA ARG A 85 -4.99 15.46 -14.58
C ARG A 85 -4.93 13.99 -15.03
N ASP A 86 -4.32 13.72 -16.19
CA ASP A 86 -4.24 12.37 -16.75
C ASP A 86 -3.41 11.44 -15.86
N GLY A 87 -2.34 11.97 -15.24
CA GLY A 87 -1.56 11.24 -14.24
C GLY A 87 -2.41 10.79 -13.04
N PHE A 88 -3.31 11.65 -12.54
CA PHE A 88 -4.23 11.28 -11.46
C PHE A 88 -5.28 10.26 -11.89
N GLU A 89 -5.74 10.28 -13.15
CA GLU A 89 -6.70 9.28 -13.67
C GLU A 89 -6.04 7.89 -13.79
N VAL A 90 -4.79 7.82 -14.27
CA VAL A 90 -4.00 6.59 -14.30
C VAL A 90 -3.76 6.06 -12.89
N ALA A 91 -3.30 6.92 -11.96
CA ALA A 91 -3.08 6.53 -10.57
C ALA A 91 -4.38 6.02 -9.91
N TYR A 92 -5.51 6.66 -10.18
CA TYR A 92 -6.81 6.21 -9.69
C TYR A 92 -7.19 4.81 -10.21
N GLU A 93 -6.99 4.54 -11.51
CA GLU A 93 -7.24 3.22 -12.10
C GLU A 93 -6.39 2.14 -11.42
N GLN A 94 -5.09 2.42 -11.24
CA GLN A 94 -4.14 1.51 -10.61
C GLN A 94 -4.51 1.25 -9.13
N VAL A 95 -4.67 2.30 -8.31
CA VAL A 95 -5.07 2.19 -6.90
C VAL A 95 -6.38 1.40 -6.76
N THR A 96 -7.37 1.67 -7.61
CA THR A 96 -8.66 0.97 -7.56
C THR A 96 -8.50 -0.52 -7.90
N ARG A 97 -7.71 -0.84 -8.93
CA ARG A 97 -7.45 -2.22 -9.33
C ARG A 97 -6.69 -2.98 -8.25
N PHE A 98 -5.65 -2.37 -7.69
CA PHE A 98 -4.80 -2.99 -6.68
C PHE A 98 -5.57 -3.18 -5.37
N GLY A 99 -6.37 -2.18 -4.96
CA GLY A 99 -7.21 -2.27 -3.76
C GLY A 99 -8.22 -3.40 -3.81
N LYS A 100 -8.90 -3.61 -4.95
CA LYS A 100 -9.81 -4.75 -5.11
C LYS A 100 -9.09 -6.09 -5.00
N ALA A 101 -7.84 -6.16 -5.45
CA ALA A 101 -7.08 -7.40 -5.42
C ALA A 101 -6.46 -7.67 -4.04
N LEU A 102 -6.01 -6.62 -3.34
CA LEU A 102 -5.60 -6.69 -1.95
C LEU A 102 -6.75 -7.14 -1.05
N LEU A 103 -7.96 -6.60 -1.24
CA LEU A 103 -9.13 -7.02 -0.46
C LEU A 103 -9.38 -8.54 -0.60
N ARG A 104 -9.35 -9.06 -1.84
CA ARG A 104 -9.47 -10.51 -2.07
C ARG A 104 -8.35 -11.31 -1.41
N HIS A 105 -7.12 -10.80 -1.45
CA HIS A 105 -5.99 -11.45 -0.76
C HIS A 105 -6.26 -11.56 0.75
N ILE A 106 -6.68 -10.45 1.39
CA ILE A 106 -7.00 -10.41 2.81
C ILE A 106 -8.17 -11.36 3.15
N GLU A 107 -9.23 -11.39 2.34
CA GLU A 107 -10.37 -12.30 2.54
C GLU A 107 -9.93 -13.78 2.49
N VAL A 108 -9.04 -14.14 1.56
CA VAL A 108 -8.50 -15.51 1.44
C VAL A 108 -7.62 -15.87 2.63
N GLU A 109 -6.72 -14.98 3.06
CA GLU A 109 -5.87 -15.23 4.23
C GLU A 109 -6.71 -15.37 5.51
N ALA A 110 -7.66 -14.47 5.74
CA ALA A 110 -8.54 -14.52 6.90
C ALA A 110 -9.34 -15.83 6.96
N ALA A 111 -9.81 -16.35 5.82
CA ALA A 111 -10.55 -17.59 5.77
C ALA A 111 -9.70 -18.83 6.08
N LYS A 112 -8.44 -18.84 5.63
CA LYS A 112 -7.47 -19.89 5.99
C LYS A 112 -7.23 -19.91 7.49
N GLU A 113 -7.08 -18.74 8.10
CA GLU A 113 -6.89 -18.60 9.55
C GLU A 113 -8.12 -19.05 10.34
N LEU A 114 -9.32 -18.75 9.84
CA LEU A 114 -10.59 -19.14 10.47
C LEU A 114 -10.98 -20.60 10.19
N GLY A 115 -10.20 -21.36 9.41
CA GLY A 115 -10.49 -22.75 9.06
C GLY A 115 -11.77 -22.93 8.23
N SER A 116 -12.24 -21.88 7.55
CA SER A 116 -13.46 -21.90 6.75
C SER A 116 -13.11 -21.88 5.26
N SER A 117 -13.74 -22.73 4.46
CA SER A 117 -13.71 -22.58 3.01
C SER A 117 -14.53 -21.34 2.64
N VAL A 118 -13.90 -20.29 2.09
CA VAL A 118 -14.66 -19.24 1.40
C VAL A 118 -15.38 -19.89 0.22
N PRO A 119 -16.68 -19.62 0.01
CA PRO A 119 -17.41 -20.11 -1.17
C PRO A 119 -16.80 -19.60 -2.49
#